data_AF-A0A3D5JC53-F1
#
_entry.id   AF-A0A3D5JC53-F1
#
_cell.length_a   1.000
_cell.length_b   1.000
_cell.length_c   1.000
_cell.angle_alpha   90.00
_cell.angle_beta   90.00
_cell.angle_gamma   90.00
#
_symmetry.space_group_name_H-M   'P 1'
#
loop_
_entity.id
_entity.type
_entity.pdbx_description
1 polymer ?
#
loop_
_entity_poly.entity_id
_entity_poly.type
_entity_poly.pdbx_seq_one_letter_code
_entity_poly.pdbx_strand_id
1 'polypeptide(L)'
;MRVLSKIFIILFLNAGIVLSSDEATVSNSQITFLKYYREAYYNLRLLDLESQINDKLELVQQPERSAMEALVSYSKFVVNLEKNFDEKHYKEFIENINVVIESLEVLSRKKPNKISLKLNLGLLYGLKGGVALGYKKDYFDAYRFGVKGVQLLDKVYKNNSQLVDLELSKGLLKLMIAQSTWYVRWLAPLIVESGSISEGINHLDKVVKDGKYVSDEALLAYVLLLWGDVDNDYLSKSLSALEKFVENYPDNIQIYIALARGFWLANEYEKSNFYALQGMIRIQRHNSIFIRKHGLIIQSFLLYWHYRYLTEKKEWFKLLRK
;
A
#
# COMPACT_ATOMS: atom_id res chain seq x y z
N MET A 1 -0.32 -21.73 2.29
CA MET A 1 -0.49 -20.53 1.42
C MET A 1 -1.47 -19.46 1.95
N ARG A 2 -2.56 -19.76 2.68
CA ARG A 2 -3.45 -18.73 3.29
C ARG A 2 -2.80 -17.83 4.36
N VAL A 3 -1.59 -18.14 4.82
CA VAL A 3 -0.82 -17.33 5.78
C VAL A 3 0.07 -16.29 5.07
N LEU A 4 0.48 -16.58 3.83
CA LEU A 4 1.28 -15.69 2.98
C LEU A 4 0.52 -14.43 2.58
N SER A 5 -0.80 -14.53 2.37
CA SER A 5 -1.66 -13.36 2.15
C SER A 5 -1.76 -12.44 3.38
N LYS A 6 -1.43 -12.95 4.59
CA LYS A 6 -1.60 -12.21 5.86
C LYS A 6 -0.50 -11.16 6.10
N ILE A 7 0.72 -11.41 5.63
CA ILE A 7 1.85 -10.47 5.80
C ILE A 7 1.91 -9.51 4.59
N PHE A 8 1.64 -10.03 3.38
CA PHE A 8 1.69 -9.24 2.15
C PHE A 8 0.59 -8.17 2.06
N ILE A 9 -0.65 -8.45 2.45
CA ILE A 9 -1.76 -7.48 2.31
C ILE A 9 -1.60 -6.28 3.27
N ILE A 10 -0.97 -6.48 4.44
CA ILE A 10 -0.74 -5.42 5.44
C ILE A 10 0.36 -4.45 5.01
N LEU A 11 1.37 -4.94 4.26
CA LEU A 11 2.56 -4.19 3.86
C LEU A 11 2.36 -3.19 2.71
N PHE A 12 1.27 -3.29 1.94
CA PHE A 12 1.14 -2.55 0.69
C PHE A 12 0.00 -1.52 0.62
N LEU A 13 -0.91 -1.51 1.59
CA LEU A 13 -2.25 -0.98 1.32
C LEU A 13 -2.52 0.50 1.64
N ASN A 14 -1.55 1.30 2.09
CA ASN A 14 -1.95 2.53 2.79
C ASN A 14 -0.95 3.71 2.79
N ALA A 15 -0.20 3.91 1.70
CA ALA A 15 0.62 5.12 1.52
C ALA A 15 -0.05 6.19 0.62
N GLY A 16 -1.32 6.03 0.26
CA GLY A 16 -2.07 6.98 -0.58
C GLY A 16 -2.31 8.32 0.13
N ILE A 17 -1.35 9.24 0.04
CA ILE A 17 -1.50 10.58 0.60
C ILE A 17 -2.00 11.48 -0.49
N VAL A 18 -3.30 11.71 -0.49
CA VAL A 18 -3.89 12.61 -1.46
C VAL A 18 -3.57 14.06 -1.10
N LEU A 19 -2.83 14.73 -1.98
CA LEU A 19 -2.47 16.14 -1.89
C LEU A 19 -3.03 16.89 -3.09
N SER A 20 -3.59 18.09 -2.89
CA SER A 20 -4.58 18.60 -3.83
C SER A 20 -4.67 20.14 -3.92
N SER A 21 -4.41 20.67 -5.14
CA SER A 21 -4.69 21.95 -5.85
C SER A 21 -4.58 23.33 -5.20
N ASP A 22 -4.37 24.32 -6.07
CA ASP A 22 -3.97 25.74 -5.89
C ASP A 22 -4.75 26.60 -4.87
N GLU A 23 -5.88 26.14 -4.34
CA GLU A 23 -6.56 26.79 -3.20
C GLU A 23 -6.10 26.24 -1.82
N ALA A 24 -5.39 25.11 -1.81
CA ALA A 24 -4.70 24.55 -0.66
C ALA A 24 -3.24 24.31 -1.04
N THR A 25 -2.40 25.34 -0.89
CA THR A 25 -0.95 25.20 -1.07
C THR A 25 -0.41 24.18 -0.07
N VAL A 26 -0.19 22.95 -0.53
CA VAL A 26 0.60 21.95 0.18
C VAL A 26 1.95 22.58 0.46
N SER A 27 2.34 22.65 1.72
CA SER A 27 3.59 23.34 2.05
C SER A 27 4.77 22.60 1.43
N ASN A 28 5.83 23.33 1.07
CA ASN A 28 7.06 22.71 0.62
C ASN A 28 7.61 21.72 1.66
N SER A 29 7.39 21.97 2.96
CA SER A 29 7.77 21.03 4.02
C SER A 29 6.99 19.72 3.97
N GLN A 30 5.68 19.75 3.68
CA GLN A 30 4.87 18.54 3.49
C GLN A 30 5.36 17.75 2.28
N ILE A 31 5.55 18.41 1.12
CA ILE A 31 6.05 17.75 -0.10
C ILE A 31 7.41 17.11 0.15
N THR A 32 8.31 17.84 0.81
CA THR A 32 9.66 17.36 1.12
C THR A 32 9.65 16.18 2.07
N PHE A 33 8.83 16.24 3.13
CA PHE A 33 8.65 15.12 4.05
C PHE A 33 8.13 13.89 3.32
N LEU A 34 7.07 14.03 2.51
CA LEU A 34 6.44 12.89 1.82
C LEU A 34 7.34 12.23 0.80
N LYS A 35 8.06 13.02 0.00
CA LYS A 35 9.06 12.48 -0.94
C LYS A 35 10.12 11.66 -0.19
N TYR A 36 10.67 12.22 0.88
CA TYR A 36 11.69 11.52 1.66
C TYR A 36 11.16 10.28 2.38
N TYR A 37 9.97 10.38 2.96
CA TYR A 37 9.29 9.25 3.59
C TYR A 37 9.02 8.13 2.58
N ARG A 38 8.55 8.45 1.37
CA ARG A 38 8.30 7.46 0.31
C ARG A 38 9.58 6.74 -0.08
N GLU A 39 10.64 7.48 -0.35
CA GLU A 39 11.95 6.91 -0.68
C GLU A 39 12.45 5.98 0.42
N ALA A 40 12.35 6.39 1.68
CA ALA A 40 12.75 5.56 2.81
C ALA A 40 11.86 4.33 2.98
N TYR A 41 10.54 4.49 2.83
CA TYR A 41 9.57 3.41 3.03
C TYR A 41 9.66 2.35 1.93
N TYR A 42 9.58 2.74 0.66
CA TYR A 42 9.57 1.81 -0.46
C TYR A 42 10.92 1.16 -0.73
N ASN A 43 12.04 1.83 -0.42
CA ASN A 43 13.36 1.19 -0.46
C ASN A 43 13.70 0.44 0.84
N LEU A 44 12.72 0.16 1.71
CA LEU A 44 12.88 -0.67 2.91
C LEU A 44 13.97 -0.15 3.88
N ARG A 45 14.06 1.16 4.01
CA ARG A 45 15.02 1.91 4.86
C ARG A 45 14.33 2.81 5.90
N LEU A 46 13.02 2.66 6.09
CA LEU A 46 12.24 3.47 7.03
C LEU A 46 12.86 3.51 8.43
N LEU A 47 13.25 2.34 8.96
CA LEU A 47 13.85 2.23 10.29
C LEU A 47 15.27 2.81 10.33
N ASP A 48 16.05 2.62 9.25
CA ASP A 48 17.41 3.14 9.15
C ASP A 48 17.44 4.68 9.06
N LEU A 49 16.40 5.28 8.47
CA LEU A 49 16.29 6.71 8.22
C LEU A 49 15.33 7.44 9.18
N GLU A 50 14.92 6.78 10.26
CA GLU A 50 13.89 7.28 11.18
C GLU A 50 14.20 8.68 11.72
N SER A 51 15.45 8.94 12.14
CA SER A 51 15.85 10.25 12.65
C SER A 51 15.64 11.35 11.60
N GLN A 52 16.09 11.13 10.36
CA GLN A 52 15.94 12.17 9.32
C GLN A 52 14.50 12.33 8.86
N ILE A 53 13.68 11.28 8.95
CA ILE A 53 12.23 11.37 8.73
C ILE A 53 11.62 12.28 9.79
N ASN A 54 11.97 12.09 11.07
CA ASN A 54 11.49 12.92 12.17
C ASN A 54 11.95 14.39 12.01
N ASP A 55 13.21 14.64 11.67
CA ASP A 55 13.72 16.01 11.43
C ASP A 55 12.90 16.74 10.35
N LYS A 56 12.51 16.04 9.28
CA LYS A 56 11.67 16.62 8.22
C LYS A 56 10.22 16.80 8.66
N LEU A 57 9.70 15.88 9.48
CA LEU A 57 8.36 15.94 10.03
C LEU A 57 8.18 17.15 10.97
N GLU A 58 9.22 17.51 11.73
CA GLU A 58 9.24 18.70 12.58
C GLU A 58 9.11 20.03 11.81
N LEU A 59 9.36 20.03 10.49
CA LEU A 59 9.17 21.19 9.63
C LEU A 59 7.72 21.31 9.09
N VAL A 60 6.92 20.26 9.24
CA VAL A 60 5.51 20.26 8.82
C VAL A 60 4.68 20.99 9.87
N GLN A 61 3.81 21.90 9.47
CA GLN A 61 2.97 22.65 10.41
C GLN A 61 1.77 21.83 10.89
N GLN A 62 1.25 22.18 12.07
CA GLN A 62 -0.03 21.65 12.52
C GLN A 62 -1.18 22.27 11.70
N PRO A 63 -2.27 21.52 11.42
CA PRO A 63 -2.57 20.16 11.89
C PRO A 63 -2.06 19.02 11.00
N GLU A 64 -1.42 19.33 9.87
CA GLU A 64 -0.99 18.32 8.90
C GLU A 64 0.12 17.40 9.45
N ARG A 65 0.97 17.92 10.34
CA ARG A 65 2.00 17.12 11.04
C ARG A 65 1.40 15.90 11.72
N SER A 66 0.28 16.05 12.45
CA SER A 66 -0.31 14.92 13.18
C SER A 66 -0.83 13.81 12.27
N ALA A 67 -1.30 14.13 11.06
CA ALA A 67 -1.68 13.10 10.09
C ALA A 67 -0.44 12.33 9.58
N MET A 68 0.68 13.03 9.39
CA MET A 68 1.95 12.45 8.96
C MET A 68 2.63 11.64 10.08
N GLU A 69 2.51 12.06 11.34
CA GLU A 69 2.93 11.27 12.52
C GLU A 69 2.17 9.93 12.57
N ALA A 70 0.85 9.95 12.35
CA ALA A 70 0.05 8.73 12.30
C ALA A 70 0.45 7.81 11.13
N LEU A 71 0.83 8.38 9.97
CA LEU A 71 1.36 7.62 8.85
C LEU A 71 2.71 6.95 9.19
N VAL A 72 3.65 7.69 9.81
CA VAL A 72 4.93 7.12 10.24
C VAL A 72 4.72 6.02 11.27
N SER A 73 3.81 6.25 12.23
CA SER A 73 3.43 5.24 13.24
C SER A 73 2.83 3.99 12.59
N TYR A 74 1.93 4.16 11.61
CA TYR A 74 1.39 3.05 10.81
C TYR A 74 2.51 2.25 10.13
N SER A 75 3.45 2.92 9.47
CA SER A 75 4.54 2.23 8.76
C SER A 75 5.49 1.50 9.68
N LYS A 76 5.79 2.05 10.86
CA LYS A 76 6.57 1.36 11.89
C LYS A 76 5.85 0.12 12.40
N PHE A 77 4.55 0.20 12.64
CA PHE A 77 3.74 -0.96 12.98
C PHE A 77 3.83 -2.04 11.89
N VAL A 78 3.62 -1.66 10.64
CA VAL A 78 3.62 -2.57 9.49
C VAL A 78 4.98 -3.25 9.29
N VAL A 79 6.08 -2.51 9.38
CA VAL A 79 7.44 -3.03 9.21
C VAL A 79 7.86 -3.94 10.36
N ASN A 80 7.31 -3.74 11.56
CA ASN A 80 7.64 -4.53 12.74
C ASN A 80 6.72 -5.73 12.98
N LEU A 81 5.82 -6.02 12.04
CA LEU A 81 4.88 -7.14 12.15
C LEU A 81 5.64 -8.48 12.24
N GLU A 82 5.63 -9.09 13.42
CA GLU A 82 6.30 -10.36 13.74
C GLU A 82 5.35 -11.23 14.56
N LYS A 83 5.22 -12.50 14.17
CA LYS A 83 4.44 -13.49 14.93
C LYS A 83 4.85 -13.43 16.42
N ASN A 84 3.95 -12.90 17.24
CA ASN A 84 3.97 -12.85 18.73
C ASN A 84 4.53 -11.57 19.40
N PHE A 85 4.98 -10.54 18.66
CA PHE A 85 5.45 -9.26 19.24
C PHE A 85 4.60 -8.04 18.83
N ASP A 86 3.46 -8.29 18.20
CA ASP A 86 2.67 -7.30 17.45
C ASP A 86 1.88 -6.29 18.30
N GLU A 87 1.61 -6.57 19.58
CA GLU A 87 0.67 -5.76 20.36
C GLU A 87 1.16 -4.34 20.65
N LYS A 88 2.47 -4.14 20.88
CA LYS A 88 3.00 -2.84 21.29
C LYS A 88 2.80 -1.79 20.20
N HIS A 89 3.38 -2.01 19.03
CA HIS A 89 3.29 -1.05 17.92
C HIS A 89 1.87 -0.92 17.36
N TYR A 90 1.08 -1.99 17.43
CA TYR A 90 -0.34 -1.91 17.10
C TYR A 90 -1.11 -1.01 18.08
N LYS A 91 -0.92 -1.17 19.40
CA LYS A 91 -1.56 -0.33 20.42
C LYS A 91 -1.14 1.12 20.28
N GLU A 92 0.15 1.37 20.16
CA GLU A 92 0.71 2.71 19.90
C GLU A 92 0.07 3.37 18.67
N PHE A 93 0.00 2.65 17.54
CA PHE A 93 -0.64 3.16 16.33
C PHE A 93 -2.13 3.47 16.54
N ILE A 94 -2.89 2.56 17.16
CA ILE A 94 -4.33 2.74 17.34
C ILE A 94 -4.65 3.87 18.33
N GLU A 95 -3.91 3.97 19.41
CA GLU A 95 -4.05 5.07 20.38
C GLU A 95 -3.76 6.41 19.70
N ASN A 96 -2.61 6.51 19.00
CA ASN A 96 -2.22 7.72 18.28
C ASN A 96 -3.25 8.11 17.21
N ILE A 97 -3.66 7.18 16.35
CA ILE A 97 -4.56 7.51 15.23
C ILE A 97 -5.95 7.92 15.71
N ASN A 98 -6.45 7.34 16.80
CA ASN A 98 -7.75 7.72 17.36
C ASN A 98 -7.73 9.14 17.91
N VAL A 99 -6.69 9.50 18.66
CA VAL A 99 -6.50 10.86 19.20
C VAL A 99 -6.40 11.88 18.07
N VAL A 100 -5.61 11.58 17.03
CA VAL A 100 -5.46 12.48 15.87
C VAL A 100 -6.79 12.63 15.12
N ILE A 101 -7.51 11.54 14.85
CA ILE A 101 -8.83 11.59 14.20
C ILE A 101 -9.79 12.47 15.00
N GLU A 102 -9.91 12.26 16.31
CA GLU A 102 -10.82 13.03 17.15
C GLU A 102 -10.49 14.54 17.11
N SER A 103 -9.21 14.88 17.26
CA SER A 103 -8.72 16.26 17.17
C SER A 103 -9.04 16.90 15.81
N LEU A 104 -8.78 16.19 14.71
CA LEU A 104 -9.07 16.67 13.36
C LEU A 104 -10.58 16.77 13.07
N GLU A 105 -11.42 15.88 13.62
CA GLU A 105 -12.87 15.97 13.50
C GLU A 105 -13.44 17.18 14.26
N VAL A 106 -12.93 17.47 15.46
CA VAL A 106 -13.26 18.69 16.20
C VAL A 106 -12.84 19.93 15.40
N LEU A 107 -11.63 19.94 14.86
CA LEU A 107 -11.11 21.06 14.07
C LEU A 107 -11.88 21.24 12.75
N SER A 108 -12.24 20.13 12.09
CA SER A 108 -13.01 20.15 10.84
C SER A 108 -14.43 20.66 11.05
N ARG A 109 -15.05 20.44 12.21
CA ARG A 109 -16.34 21.06 12.56
C ARG A 109 -16.21 22.57 12.72
N LYS A 110 -15.12 23.05 13.30
CA LYS A 110 -14.83 24.49 13.45
C LYS A 110 -14.42 25.16 12.14
N LYS A 111 -13.81 24.41 11.21
CA LYS A 111 -13.30 24.90 9.92
C LYS A 111 -13.79 24.01 8.75
N PRO A 112 -15.10 23.99 8.45
CA PRO A 112 -15.70 23.02 7.51
C PRO A 112 -15.23 23.15 6.05
N ASN A 113 -14.71 24.33 5.68
CA ASN A 113 -14.22 24.64 4.34
C ASN A 113 -12.73 24.33 4.17
N LYS A 114 -11.99 23.98 5.23
CA LYS A 114 -10.55 23.68 5.12
C LYS A 114 -10.37 22.28 4.51
N ILE A 115 -10.06 22.25 3.20
CA ILE A 115 -9.91 21.02 2.40
C ILE A 115 -8.88 20.07 3.00
N SER A 116 -7.72 20.57 3.46
CA SER A 116 -6.65 19.71 4.00
C SER A 116 -7.09 18.87 5.21
N LEU A 117 -8.07 19.32 6.00
CA LEU A 117 -8.61 18.53 7.09
C LEU A 117 -9.38 17.30 6.59
N LYS A 118 -10.15 17.45 5.50
CA LYS A 118 -10.89 16.34 4.88
C LYS A 118 -9.94 15.35 4.22
N LEU A 119 -8.88 15.85 3.57
CA LEU A 119 -7.81 15.01 3.01
C LEU A 119 -7.13 14.17 4.10
N ASN A 120 -6.70 14.81 5.19
CA ASN A 120 -6.06 14.13 6.32
C ASN A 120 -7.00 13.13 7.00
N LEU A 121 -8.26 13.49 7.26
CA LEU A 121 -9.23 12.55 7.81
C LEU A 121 -9.47 11.36 6.87
N GLY A 122 -9.54 11.62 5.55
CA GLY A 122 -9.64 10.58 4.53
C GLY A 122 -8.48 9.58 4.61
N LEU A 123 -7.25 10.08 4.66
CA LEU A 123 -6.04 9.27 4.87
C LEU A 123 -6.13 8.44 6.15
N LEU A 124 -6.41 9.07 7.30
CA LEU A 124 -6.42 8.39 8.60
C LEU A 124 -7.49 7.29 8.67
N TYR A 125 -8.67 7.52 8.11
CA TYR A 125 -9.68 6.48 8.00
C TYR A 125 -9.25 5.34 7.07
N GLY A 126 -8.55 5.65 5.97
CA GLY A 126 -7.91 4.65 5.12
C GLY A 126 -6.89 3.79 5.88
N LEU A 127 -5.97 4.43 6.63
CA LEU A 127 -5.00 3.75 7.48
C LEU A 127 -5.69 2.78 8.45
N LYS A 128 -6.70 3.28 9.18
CA LYS A 128 -7.48 2.48 10.14
C LYS A 128 -8.23 1.33 9.46
N GLY A 129 -8.83 1.58 8.31
CA GLY A 129 -9.53 0.58 7.51
C GLY A 129 -8.60 -0.54 7.02
N GLY A 130 -7.41 -0.20 6.55
CA GLY A 130 -6.43 -1.22 6.13
C GLY A 130 -5.85 -2.02 7.30
N VAL A 131 -5.70 -1.45 8.49
CA VAL A 131 -5.34 -2.21 9.71
C VAL A 131 -6.46 -3.17 10.11
N ALA A 132 -7.71 -2.70 10.09
CA ALA A 132 -8.86 -3.56 10.35
C ALA A 132 -8.90 -4.74 9.36
N LEU A 133 -8.68 -4.48 8.06
CA LEU A 133 -8.69 -5.52 7.03
C LEU A 133 -7.52 -6.49 7.17
N GLY A 134 -6.29 -5.97 7.09
CA GLY A 134 -5.11 -6.79 6.91
C GLY A 134 -4.69 -7.48 8.21
N TYR A 135 -4.73 -6.76 9.33
CA TYR A 135 -4.23 -7.26 10.61
C TYR A 135 -5.32 -7.92 11.45
N LYS A 136 -6.43 -7.21 11.72
CA LYS A 136 -7.53 -7.75 12.54
C LYS A 136 -8.44 -8.71 11.78
N LYS A 137 -8.49 -8.60 10.45
CA LYS A 137 -9.48 -9.29 9.59
C LYS A 137 -10.90 -8.95 9.99
N ASP A 138 -11.09 -7.74 10.49
CA ASP A 138 -12.39 -7.17 10.75
C ASP A 138 -12.87 -6.49 9.47
N TYR A 139 -13.55 -7.27 8.63
CA TYR A 139 -14.05 -6.80 7.35
C TYR A 139 -15.14 -5.73 7.50
N PHE A 140 -15.87 -5.73 8.62
CA PHE A 140 -16.92 -4.74 8.88
C PHE A 140 -16.30 -3.39 9.21
N ASP A 141 -15.36 -3.35 10.14
CA ASP A 141 -14.65 -2.10 10.48
C ASP A 141 -13.79 -1.62 9.31
N ALA A 142 -13.15 -2.53 8.58
CA ALA A 142 -12.44 -2.19 7.35
C ALA A 142 -13.33 -1.48 6.34
N TYR A 143 -14.52 -2.03 6.09
CA TYR A 143 -15.51 -1.44 5.21
C TYR A 143 -16.00 -0.08 5.74
N ARG A 144 -16.39 -0.02 7.02
CA ARG A 144 -16.89 1.20 7.67
C ARG A 144 -15.88 2.35 7.57
N PHE A 145 -14.62 2.10 7.92
CA PHE A 145 -13.59 3.14 7.86
C PHE A 145 -13.18 3.47 6.42
N GLY A 146 -13.03 2.47 5.54
CA GLY A 146 -12.73 2.69 4.13
C GLY A 146 -13.78 3.58 3.44
N VAL A 147 -15.06 3.28 3.65
CA VAL A 147 -16.19 4.09 3.19
C VAL A 147 -16.13 5.51 3.72
N LYS A 148 -15.93 5.68 5.04
CA LYS A 148 -15.86 7.01 5.65
C LYS A 148 -14.73 7.83 5.05
N GLY A 149 -13.57 7.21 4.82
CA GLY A 149 -12.43 7.84 4.15
C GLY A 149 -12.78 8.29 2.72
N VAL A 150 -13.30 7.38 1.89
CA VAL A 150 -13.65 7.70 0.49
C VAL A 150 -14.75 8.76 0.40
N GLN A 151 -15.76 8.74 1.26
CA GLN A 151 -16.81 9.77 1.26
C GLN A 151 -16.27 11.17 1.59
N LEU A 152 -15.27 11.27 2.47
CA LEU A 152 -14.61 12.55 2.74
C LEU A 152 -13.84 13.06 1.53
N LEU A 153 -13.11 12.17 0.86
CA LEU A 153 -12.30 12.48 -0.31
C LEU A 153 -13.17 12.79 -1.53
N ASP A 154 -14.27 12.07 -1.74
CA ASP A 154 -15.22 12.31 -2.83
C ASP A 154 -15.90 13.68 -2.71
N LYS A 155 -16.19 14.14 -1.48
CA LYS A 155 -16.68 15.51 -1.23
C LYS A 155 -15.66 16.57 -1.63
N VAL A 156 -14.36 16.30 -1.49
CA VAL A 156 -13.30 17.21 -1.96
C VAL A 156 -13.23 17.18 -3.47
N TYR A 157 -13.22 15.99 -4.07
CA TYR A 157 -13.12 15.78 -5.51
C TYR A 157 -14.26 16.43 -6.29
N LYS A 158 -15.51 16.30 -5.80
CA LYS A 158 -16.70 16.90 -6.45
C LYS A 158 -16.58 18.42 -6.63
N ASN A 159 -15.87 19.10 -5.73
CA ASN A 159 -15.66 20.54 -5.79
C ASN A 159 -14.33 20.93 -6.42
N ASN A 160 -13.48 19.96 -6.76
CA ASN A 160 -12.10 20.14 -7.22
C ASN A 160 -11.74 18.97 -8.14
N SER A 161 -12.41 18.85 -9.29
CA SER A 161 -12.25 17.71 -10.19
C SER A 161 -10.86 17.61 -10.83
N GLN A 162 -10.05 18.68 -10.78
CA GLN A 162 -8.64 18.69 -11.16
C GLN A 162 -7.75 17.78 -10.28
N LEU A 163 -8.28 17.26 -9.17
CA LEU A 163 -7.54 16.46 -8.20
C LEU A 163 -7.55 14.98 -8.52
N VAL A 164 -6.82 14.62 -9.58
CA VAL A 164 -6.77 13.24 -10.05
C VAL A 164 -6.25 12.28 -8.97
N ASP A 165 -5.34 12.72 -8.10
CA ASP A 165 -4.81 11.94 -6.97
C ASP A 165 -5.92 11.37 -6.04
N LEU A 166 -7.10 11.99 -5.95
CA LEU A 166 -8.24 11.50 -5.15
C LEU A 166 -8.89 10.24 -5.72
N GLU A 167 -8.69 9.97 -7.00
CA GLU A 167 -9.22 8.77 -7.66
C GLU A 167 -8.57 7.49 -7.10
N LEU A 168 -7.38 7.57 -6.51
CA LEU A 168 -6.68 6.42 -5.91
C LEU A 168 -7.56 5.71 -4.88
N SER A 169 -8.16 6.47 -3.95
CA SER A 169 -8.96 5.90 -2.88
C SER A 169 -10.25 5.26 -3.39
N LYS A 170 -10.84 5.79 -4.46
CA LYS A 170 -11.99 5.18 -5.15
C LYS A 170 -11.60 3.86 -5.81
N GLY A 171 -10.47 3.86 -6.53
CA GLY A 171 -9.91 2.66 -7.15
C GLY A 171 -9.68 1.56 -6.13
N LEU A 172 -8.97 1.87 -5.04
CA LEU A 172 -8.71 0.94 -3.94
C LEU A 172 -10.00 0.38 -3.34
N LEU A 173 -10.96 1.23 -2.97
CA LEU A 173 -12.21 0.77 -2.35
C LEU A 173 -13.00 -0.16 -3.29
N LYS A 174 -13.11 0.17 -4.58
CA LYS A 174 -13.79 -0.68 -5.57
C LYS A 174 -13.14 -2.05 -5.71
N LEU A 175 -11.80 -2.09 -5.83
CA LEU A 175 -11.04 -3.33 -5.90
C LEU A 175 -11.21 -4.17 -4.62
N MET A 176 -11.16 -3.52 -3.46
CA MET A 176 -11.28 -4.19 -2.17
C MET A 176 -12.69 -4.77 -1.97
N ILE A 177 -13.75 -4.02 -2.28
CA ILE A 177 -15.12 -4.53 -2.18
C ILE A 177 -15.29 -5.71 -3.13
N ALA A 178 -14.83 -5.60 -4.39
CA ALA A 178 -14.98 -6.67 -5.39
C ALA A 178 -14.34 -7.99 -4.96
N GLN A 179 -13.22 -7.92 -4.23
CA GLN A 179 -12.46 -9.06 -3.73
C GLN A 179 -12.81 -9.45 -2.29
N SER A 180 -13.78 -8.78 -1.66
CA SER A 180 -14.21 -9.08 -0.29
C SER A 180 -15.18 -10.28 -0.22
N THR A 181 -15.48 -10.69 1.00
CA THR A 181 -16.48 -11.71 1.30
C THR A 181 -17.87 -11.33 0.75
N TRP A 182 -18.70 -12.35 0.50
CA TRP A 182 -20.01 -12.17 -0.15
C TRP A 182 -20.91 -11.13 0.56
N TYR A 183 -20.88 -11.08 1.89
CA TYR A 183 -21.72 -10.16 2.66
C TYR A 183 -21.28 -8.71 2.53
N VAL A 184 -19.97 -8.44 2.43
CA VAL A 184 -19.46 -7.08 2.13
C VAL A 184 -19.88 -6.66 0.73
N ARG A 185 -19.74 -7.55 -0.26
CA ARG A 185 -20.18 -7.28 -1.65
C ARG A 185 -21.66 -6.97 -1.75
N TRP A 186 -22.48 -7.65 -0.96
CA TRP A 186 -23.93 -7.47 -0.95
C TRP A 186 -24.37 -6.20 -0.19
N LEU A 187 -23.73 -5.88 0.94
CA LEU A 187 -24.07 -4.69 1.73
C LEU A 187 -23.50 -3.39 1.15
N ALA A 188 -22.39 -3.46 0.41
CA ALA A 188 -21.68 -2.27 -0.05
C ALA A 188 -22.53 -1.27 -0.88
N PRO A 189 -23.37 -1.73 -1.84
CA PRO A 189 -24.23 -0.84 -2.62
C PRO A 189 -25.27 -0.08 -1.80
N LEU A 190 -25.60 -0.55 -0.59
CA LEU A 190 -26.59 0.11 0.28
C LEU A 190 -26.04 1.37 0.95
N ILE A 191 -24.71 1.52 1.03
CA ILE A 191 -24.06 2.58 1.81
C ILE A 191 -23.22 3.51 0.92
N VAL A 192 -22.55 2.98 -0.11
CA VAL A 192 -21.77 3.81 -1.06
C VAL A 192 -21.97 3.36 -2.50
N GLU A 193 -21.30 2.28 -2.88
CA GLU A 193 -21.26 1.77 -4.24
C GLU A 193 -20.86 0.28 -4.24
N SER A 194 -21.17 -0.41 -5.34
CA SER A 194 -20.67 -1.75 -5.58
C SER A 194 -19.17 -1.76 -5.86
N GLY A 195 -18.51 -2.85 -5.48
CA GLY A 195 -17.16 -3.14 -5.93
C GLY A 195 -17.14 -3.52 -7.41
N SER A 196 -16.11 -3.08 -8.13
CA SER A 196 -15.87 -3.42 -9.52
C SER A 196 -14.38 -3.43 -9.82
N ILE A 197 -13.87 -4.54 -10.37
CA ILE A 197 -12.46 -4.67 -10.74
C ILE A 197 -12.12 -3.70 -11.88
N SER A 198 -12.95 -3.69 -12.93
CA SER A 198 -12.75 -2.85 -14.12
C SER A 198 -12.78 -1.36 -13.78
N GLU A 199 -13.78 -0.91 -13.02
CA GLU A 199 -13.86 0.49 -12.60
C GLU A 199 -12.71 0.85 -11.66
N GLY A 200 -12.37 -0.05 -10.71
CA GLY A 200 -11.25 0.15 -9.80
C GLY A 200 -9.94 0.40 -10.57
N ILE A 201 -9.67 -0.42 -11.58
CA ILE A 201 -8.54 -0.28 -12.50
C ILE A 201 -8.60 1.04 -13.29
N ASN A 202 -9.77 1.43 -13.80
CA ASN A 202 -9.92 2.69 -14.53
C ASN A 202 -9.58 3.91 -13.64
N HIS A 203 -9.93 3.86 -12.36
CA HIS A 203 -9.52 4.90 -11.41
C HIS A 203 -7.99 4.89 -11.20
N LEU A 204 -7.39 3.71 -11.01
CA LEU A 204 -5.93 3.61 -10.85
C LEU A 204 -5.17 4.10 -12.09
N ASP A 205 -5.63 3.77 -13.30
CA ASP A 205 -5.01 4.25 -14.56
C ASP A 205 -4.95 5.76 -14.65
N LYS A 206 -6.04 6.45 -14.28
CA LYS A 206 -6.09 7.91 -14.27
C LYS A 206 -5.00 8.47 -13.34
N VAL A 207 -4.83 7.88 -12.16
CA VAL A 207 -3.81 8.32 -11.20
C VAL A 207 -2.40 8.00 -11.68
N VAL A 208 -2.17 6.82 -12.27
CA VAL A 208 -0.86 6.45 -12.83
C VAL A 208 -0.44 7.40 -13.95
N LYS A 209 -1.40 7.86 -14.76
CA LYS A 209 -1.15 8.73 -15.91
C LYS A 209 -1.03 10.20 -15.54
N ASP A 210 -1.99 10.71 -14.76
CA ASP A 210 -2.21 12.14 -14.56
C ASP A 210 -2.09 12.57 -13.08
N GLY A 211 -1.87 11.61 -12.16
CA GLY A 211 -1.65 11.88 -10.73
C GLY A 211 -0.33 12.59 -10.48
N LYS A 212 -0.34 13.59 -9.60
CA LYS A 212 0.85 14.42 -9.32
C LYS A 212 1.67 13.87 -8.16
N TYR A 213 1.00 13.26 -7.18
CA TYR A 213 1.63 12.88 -5.93
C TYR A 213 1.57 11.38 -5.69
N VAL A 214 0.49 10.70 -6.07
CA VAL A 214 0.25 9.30 -5.69
C VAL A 214 0.26 8.29 -6.85
N SER A 215 0.98 8.61 -7.94
CA SER A 215 1.13 7.71 -9.08
C SER A 215 1.86 6.41 -8.72
N ASP A 216 2.90 6.48 -7.87
CA ASP A 216 3.64 5.31 -7.40
C ASP A 216 2.76 4.38 -6.54
N GLU A 217 1.96 4.98 -5.64
CA GLU A 217 0.97 4.27 -4.83
C GLU A 217 -0.11 3.61 -5.70
N ALA A 218 -0.51 4.26 -6.81
CA ALA A 218 -1.46 3.69 -7.76
C ALA A 218 -0.86 2.51 -8.54
N LEU A 219 0.42 2.58 -8.94
CA LEU A 219 1.13 1.42 -9.49
C LEU A 219 1.17 0.27 -8.48
N LEU A 220 1.49 0.59 -7.23
CA LEU A 220 1.55 -0.41 -6.17
C LEU A 220 0.20 -1.07 -5.87
N ALA A 221 -0.90 -0.32 -5.95
CA ALA A 221 -2.25 -0.81 -5.70
C ALA A 221 -2.64 -2.01 -6.60
N TYR A 222 -2.03 -2.14 -7.77
CA TYR A 222 -2.22 -3.29 -8.66
C TYR A 222 -1.83 -4.64 -8.03
N VAL A 223 -1.02 -4.64 -6.97
CA VAL A 223 -0.69 -5.88 -6.21
C VAL A 223 -1.95 -6.57 -5.68
N LEU A 224 -3.03 -5.83 -5.46
CA LEU A 224 -4.30 -6.38 -4.98
C LEU A 224 -4.91 -7.38 -5.96
N LEU A 225 -4.64 -7.25 -7.26
CA LEU A 225 -5.19 -8.15 -8.27
C LEU A 225 -4.48 -9.51 -8.29
N LEU A 226 -3.27 -9.62 -7.73
CA LEU A 226 -2.55 -10.88 -7.70
C LEU A 226 -3.17 -11.90 -6.74
N TRP A 227 -4.00 -11.46 -5.80
CA TRP A 227 -4.54 -12.32 -4.74
C TRP A 227 -5.99 -12.78 -5.00
N GLY A 228 -6.64 -12.20 -6.00
CA GLY A 228 -7.96 -12.61 -6.47
C GLY A 228 -7.89 -13.66 -7.59
N ASP A 229 -9.06 -14.22 -7.90
CA ASP A 229 -9.29 -14.93 -9.16
C ASP A 229 -9.68 -13.86 -10.18
N VAL A 230 -8.73 -13.47 -11.03
CA VAL A 230 -8.88 -12.36 -11.98
C VAL A 230 -8.55 -12.82 -13.39
N ASP A 231 -9.19 -12.21 -14.37
CA ASP A 231 -8.93 -12.49 -15.78
C ASP A 231 -7.46 -12.22 -16.14
N ASN A 232 -6.96 -12.96 -17.15
CA ASN A 232 -5.57 -12.85 -17.60
C ASN A 232 -5.17 -11.43 -18.01
N ASP A 233 -6.09 -10.65 -18.56
CA ASP A 233 -5.83 -9.25 -18.94
C ASP A 233 -5.53 -8.37 -17.71
N TYR A 234 -6.27 -8.56 -16.62
CA TYR A 234 -6.04 -7.84 -15.37
C TYR A 234 -4.77 -8.32 -14.67
N LEU A 235 -4.46 -9.62 -14.76
CA LEU A 235 -3.20 -10.16 -14.26
C LEU A 235 -2.00 -9.55 -15.01
N SER A 236 -2.05 -9.52 -16.35
CA SER A 236 -1.02 -8.92 -17.19
C SER A 236 -0.81 -7.43 -16.85
N LYS A 237 -1.91 -6.69 -16.71
CA LYS A 237 -1.86 -5.28 -16.30
C LYS A 237 -1.25 -5.08 -14.92
N SER A 238 -1.59 -5.94 -13.97
CA SER A 238 -1.01 -5.92 -12.63
C SER A 238 0.49 -6.13 -12.67
N LEU A 239 0.95 -7.11 -13.45
CA LEU A 239 2.37 -7.38 -13.64
C LEU A 239 3.11 -6.17 -14.23
N SER A 240 2.61 -5.59 -15.33
CA SER A 240 3.25 -4.42 -15.94
C SER A 240 3.32 -3.20 -15.00
N ALA A 241 2.28 -2.96 -14.19
CA ALA A 241 2.30 -1.88 -13.21
C ALA A 241 3.35 -2.11 -12.12
N LEU A 242 3.49 -3.35 -11.64
CA LEU A 242 4.46 -3.71 -10.61
C LEU A 242 5.90 -3.76 -11.14
N GLU A 243 6.11 -4.13 -12.40
CA GLU A 243 7.41 -4.01 -13.06
C GLU A 243 7.87 -2.55 -13.07
N LYS A 244 7.00 -1.63 -13.51
CA LYS A 244 7.28 -0.18 -13.46
C LYS A 244 7.53 0.32 -12.03
N PHE A 245 6.80 -0.20 -11.05
CA PHE A 245 7.03 0.18 -9.64
C PHE A 245 8.44 -0.22 -9.17
N VAL A 246 8.95 -1.41 -9.53
CA VAL A 246 10.30 -1.83 -9.13
C VAL A 246 11.41 -1.19 -9.95
N GLU A 247 11.11 -0.58 -11.10
CA GLU A 247 12.05 0.31 -11.78
C GLU A 247 12.31 1.57 -10.94
N ASN A 248 11.26 2.14 -10.33
CA ASN A 248 11.36 3.29 -9.44
C ASN A 248 11.95 2.92 -8.06
N TYR A 249 11.55 1.76 -7.52
CA TYR A 249 11.92 1.29 -6.18
C TYR A 249 12.56 -0.10 -6.24
N PRO A 250 13.77 -0.23 -6.79
CA PRO A 250 14.40 -1.52 -7.05
C PRO A 250 14.78 -2.28 -5.78
N ASP A 251 14.89 -1.59 -4.65
CA ASP A 251 15.17 -2.17 -3.34
C ASP A 251 13.89 -2.59 -2.59
N ASN A 252 12.70 -2.38 -3.19
CA ASN A 252 11.45 -2.96 -2.69
C ASN A 252 11.36 -4.46 -3.00
N ILE A 253 12.18 -5.24 -2.32
CA ILE A 253 12.37 -6.67 -2.54
C ILE A 253 11.05 -7.46 -2.39
N GLN A 254 10.10 -6.94 -1.60
CA GLN A 254 8.82 -7.60 -1.41
C GLN A 254 8.02 -7.71 -2.73
N ILE A 255 8.14 -6.71 -3.62
CA ILE A 255 7.46 -6.75 -4.93
C ILE A 255 8.05 -7.79 -5.85
N TYR A 256 9.32 -8.17 -5.70
CA TYR A 256 9.91 -9.27 -6.48
C TYR A 256 9.25 -10.61 -6.17
N ILE A 257 8.79 -10.83 -4.93
CA ILE A 257 7.99 -12.02 -4.59
C ILE A 257 6.63 -11.97 -5.29
N ALA A 258 5.99 -10.79 -5.30
CA ALA A 258 4.71 -10.58 -5.96
C ALA A 258 4.82 -10.82 -7.48
N LEU A 259 5.84 -10.27 -8.13
CA LEU A 259 6.15 -10.47 -9.55
C LEU A 259 6.48 -11.93 -9.86
N ALA A 260 7.35 -12.58 -9.07
CA ALA A 260 7.67 -14.00 -9.26
C ALA A 260 6.41 -14.86 -9.23
N ARG A 261 5.55 -14.65 -8.21
CA ARG A 261 4.26 -15.35 -8.13
C ARG A 261 3.32 -14.99 -9.29
N GLY A 262 3.21 -13.72 -9.64
CA GLY A 262 2.27 -13.28 -10.67
C GLY A 262 2.63 -13.83 -12.04
N PHE A 263 3.91 -13.79 -12.42
CA PHE A 263 4.38 -14.41 -13.67
C PHE A 263 4.22 -15.92 -13.65
N TRP A 264 4.34 -16.57 -12.50
CA TRP A 264 4.01 -17.99 -12.36
C TRP A 264 2.54 -18.25 -12.69
N LEU A 265 1.62 -17.43 -12.16
CA LEU A 265 0.18 -17.55 -12.44
C LEU A 265 -0.16 -17.28 -13.91
N ALA A 266 0.59 -16.39 -14.56
CA ALA A 266 0.46 -16.11 -16.00
C ALA A 266 1.09 -17.19 -16.90
N ASN A 267 1.67 -18.25 -16.33
CA ASN A 267 2.44 -19.28 -17.03
C ASN A 267 3.70 -18.76 -17.75
N GLU A 268 4.22 -17.60 -17.35
CA GLU A 268 5.49 -17.03 -17.82
C GLU A 268 6.64 -17.44 -16.89
N TYR A 269 6.96 -18.73 -16.87
CA TYR A 269 7.85 -19.33 -15.87
C TYR A 269 9.28 -18.76 -15.88
N GLU A 270 9.80 -18.38 -17.05
CA GLU A 270 11.11 -17.74 -17.21
C GLU A 270 11.16 -16.38 -16.51
N LYS A 271 10.12 -15.56 -16.66
CA LYS A 271 10.01 -14.27 -15.96
C LYS A 271 9.79 -14.45 -14.46
N SER A 272 8.97 -15.43 -14.07
CA SER A 272 8.82 -15.81 -12.66
C SER A 272 10.17 -16.09 -12.03
N ASN A 273 10.99 -16.91 -12.69
CA ASN A 273 12.33 -17.25 -12.24
C ASN A 273 13.27 -16.05 -12.25
N PHE A 274 13.23 -15.22 -13.29
CA PHE A 274 14.02 -13.99 -13.38
C PHE A 274 13.79 -13.09 -12.16
N TYR A 275 12.54 -12.76 -11.83
CA TYR A 275 12.24 -11.92 -10.67
C TYR A 275 12.59 -12.57 -9.34
N ALA A 276 12.45 -13.90 -9.23
CA ALA A 276 12.92 -14.64 -8.05
C ALA A 276 14.44 -14.48 -7.85
N LEU A 277 15.24 -14.68 -8.89
CA LEU A 277 16.70 -14.52 -8.86
C LEU A 277 17.13 -13.07 -8.60
N GLN A 278 16.50 -12.10 -9.27
CA GLN A 278 16.77 -10.68 -9.06
C GLN A 278 16.51 -10.26 -7.61
N GLY A 279 15.39 -10.70 -7.02
CA GLY A 279 15.08 -10.46 -5.62
C GLY A 279 16.17 -11.01 -4.69
N MET A 280 16.70 -12.20 -4.96
CA MET A 280 17.78 -12.79 -4.14
C MET A 280 19.08 -11.99 -4.22
N ILE A 281 19.47 -11.55 -5.42
CA ILE A 281 20.65 -10.69 -5.61
C ILE A 281 20.47 -9.37 -4.85
N ARG A 282 19.27 -8.78 -4.88
CA ARG A 282 18.94 -7.55 -4.17
C ARG A 282 19.05 -7.72 -2.65
N ILE A 283 18.51 -8.81 -2.08
CA ILE A 283 18.65 -9.12 -0.64
C ILE A 283 20.11 -9.13 -0.23
N GLN A 284 20.98 -9.80 -0.99
CA GLN A 284 22.40 -9.92 -0.65
C GLN A 284 23.13 -8.55 -0.67
N ARG A 285 22.63 -7.60 -1.46
CA ARG A 285 23.21 -6.25 -1.60
C ARG A 285 22.57 -5.21 -0.67
N HIS A 286 21.48 -5.55 0.01
CA HIS A 286 20.69 -4.60 0.80
C HIS A 286 20.88 -4.81 2.32
N ASN A 287 21.54 -3.86 2.99
CA ASN A 287 21.88 -3.96 4.41
C ASN A 287 21.02 -3.06 5.32
N SER A 288 19.71 -3.04 5.14
CA SER A 288 18.79 -2.30 6.03
C SER A 288 18.41 -3.11 7.28
N ILE A 289 17.94 -2.41 8.32
CA ILE A 289 17.33 -3.06 9.50
C ILE A 289 16.20 -3.99 9.06
N PHE A 290 15.38 -3.55 8.10
CA PHE A 290 14.28 -4.36 7.55
C PHE A 290 14.79 -5.71 7.00
N ILE A 291 15.85 -5.70 6.18
CA ILE A 291 16.39 -6.92 5.58
C ILE A 291 17.07 -7.81 6.62
N ARG A 292 17.73 -7.26 7.63
CA ARG A 292 18.25 -8.08 8.75
C ARG A 292 17.14 -8.81 9.49
N LYS A 293 15.98 -8.18 9.65
CA LYS A 293 14.81 -8.73 10.34
C LYS A 293 14.06 -9.77 9.51
N HIS A 294 13.78 -9.44 8.24
CA HIS A 294 12.86 -10.22 7.40
C HIS A 294 13.52 -10.95 6.23
N GLY A 295 14.81 -10.70 5.98
CA GLY A 295 15.53 -11.15 4.80
C GLY A 295 15.52 -12.66 4.60
N LEU A 296 15.66 -13.45 5.66
CA LEU A 296 15.62 -14.91 5.58
C LEU A 296 14.25 -15.44 5.11
N ILE A 297 13.16 -14.84 5.60
CA ILE A 297 11.80 -15.22 5.22
C ILE A 297 11.57 -14.86 3.74
N ILE A 298 11.97 -13.65 3.34
CA ILE A 298 11.82 -13.16 1.97
C ILE A 298 12.67 -14.02 1.01
N GLN A 299 13.92 -14.31 1.36
CA GLN A 299 14.81 -15.18 0.60
C GLN A 299 14.21 -16.58 0.43
N SER A 300 13.59 -17.13 1.47
CA SER A 300 12.92 -18.43 1.41
C SER A 300 11.77 -18.44 0.38
N PHE A 301 10.99 -17.35 0.29
CA PHE A 301 9.93 -17.24 -0.73
C PHE A 301 10.46 -17.10 -2.15
N LEU A 302 11.55 -16.36 -2.34
CA LEU A 302 12.18 -16.25 -3.66
C LEU A 302 12.80 -17.58 -4.10
N LEU A 303 13.48 -18.28 -3.19
CA LEU A 303 13.99 -19.63 -3.43
C LEU A 303 12.89 -20.62 -3.76
N TYR A 304 11.72 -20.51 -3.12
CA TYR A 304 10.56 -21.34 -3.44
C TYR A 304 10.15 -21.19 -4.91
N TRP A 305 10.06 -19.96 -5.44
CA TRP A 305 9.70 -19.72 -6.84
C TRP A 305 10.79 -20.19 -7.81
N HIS A 306 12.06 -19.98 -7.46
CA HIS A 306 13.18 -20.53 -8.23
C HIS A 306 13.14 -22.06 -8.31
N TYR A 307 12.91 -22.73 -7.17
CA TYR A 307 12.79 -24.19 -7.11
C TYR A 307 11.60 -24.70 -7.94
N ARG A 308 10.44 -24.03 -7.85
CA ARG A 308 9.26 -24.35 -8.66
C ARG A 308 9.57 -24.30 -10.16
N TYR A 309 10.31 -23.30 -10.62
CA TYR A 309 10.79 -23.22 -11.99
C TYR A 309 11.68 -24.41 -12.38
N LEU A 310 12.67 -24.76 -11.54
CA LEU A 310 13.56 -25.90 -11.81
C LEU A 310 12.81 -27.24 -11.90
N THR A 311 11.77 -27.41 -11.08
CA THR A 311 10.91 -28.60 -11.15
C THR A 311 10.08 -28.62 -12.43
N GLU A 312 9.47 -27.50 -12.81
CA GLU A 312 8.64 -27.38 -14.00
C GLU A 312 9.42 -27.66 -15.29
N LYS A 313 10.62 -27.09 -15.39
CA LYS A 313 11.49 -27.28 -16.55
C LYS A 313 12.32 -28.58 -16.48
N LYS A 314 12.13 -29.40 -15.44
CA LYS A 314 12.93 -30.62 -15.17
C LYS A 314 14.44 -30.36 -15.15
N GLU A 315 14.87 -29.16 -14.80
CA GLU A 315 16.28 -28.76 -14.81
C GLU A 315 17.04 -29.19 -13.56
N TRP A 316 16.34 -29.58 -12.49
CA TRP A 316 16.97 -30.09 -11.26
C TRP A 316 17.86 -31.32 -11.52
N PHE A 317 17.55 -32.14 -12.54
CA PHE A 317 18.40 -33.27 -12.95
C PHE A 317 19.79 -32.83 -13.41
N LYS A 318 19.95 -31.59 -13.92
CA LYS A 318 21.26 -31.05 -14.30
C LYS A 318 22.10 -30.67 -13.08
N LEU A 319 21.47 -30.33 -11.95
CA LEU A 319 22.14 -29.97 -10.70
C LEU A 319 22.65 -31.20 -9.94
N LEU A 320 22.03 -32.36 -10.10
CA LEU A 320 22.47 -33.63 -9.48
C LEU A 320 23.55 -34.39 -10.26
N ARG A 321 23.90 -33.92 -11.46
CA ARG A 321 24.92 -34.52 -12.33
C ARG A 321 26.29 -33.84 -12.21
N LYS A 322 26.48 -32.96 -11.24
CA LYS A 322 27.76 -32.36 -10.85
C LYS A 322 28.08 -32.77 -9.42
#